data_AF-A0A0N7HYX2-F1
#
_entry.id   AF-A0A0N7HYX2-F1
#
_cell.length_a   1.000
_cell.length_b   1.000
_cell.length_c   1.000
_cell.angle_alpha   90.00
_cell.angle_beta   90.00
_cell.angle_gamma   90.00
#
_symmetry.space_group_name_H-M   'P 1'
#
loop_
_entity.id
_entity.type
_entity.pdbx_description
1 polymer ?
#
loop_
_entity_poly.entity_id
_entity_poly.type
_entity_poly.pdbx_seq_one_letter_code
_entity_poly.pdbx_strand_id
1 'polypeptide(L)'
;MTNEIIIAITSTSFVWAIILLILLTNIKKKNIEILKNQEIDFEKEKNQILDRLRTEKHSEFNKGYELGTGESDFIVQVEPYKNTIGKKGYFQNSQVMEIGYIYRLFVKGIPSLDPHIQIVEKIKISDLNEQNVNSAIEKLDILISKIPSPHLRLVGNVKDFGTKILKSIKTKRK
;
A
#
# COMPACT_ATOMS: atom_id res chain seq x y z
N MET A 1 -13.01 -33.19 -64.38
CA MET A 1 -13.62 -34.08 -63.37
C MET A 1 -12.86 -34.11 -62.05
N THR A 2 -11.53 -34.27 -62.02
CA THR A 2 -10.75 -34.34 -60.76
C THR A 2 -10.74 -33.03 -59.96
N ASN A 3 -10.60 -31.88 -60.60
CA ASN A 3 -10.56 -30.58 -59.91
C ASN A 3 -11.87 -30.20 -59.21
N GLU A 4 -13.02 -30.52 -59.81
CA GLU A 4 -14.35 -30.22 -59.23
C GLU A 4 -14.61 -31.03 -57.96
N ILE A 5 -14.17 -32.30 -57.94
CA ILE A 5 -14.28 -33.18 -56.77
C ILE A 5 -13.40 -32.65 -55.62
N ILE A 6 -12.18 -32.19 -55.92
CA ILE A 6 -11.29 -31.60 -54.91
C ILE A 6 -11.89 -30.32 -54.31
N ILE A 7 -12.49 -29.45 -55.15
CA ILE A 7 -13.16 -28.23 -54.68
C ILE A 7 -14.36 -28.57 -53.78
N ALA A 8 -15.17 -29.58 -54.12
CA ALA A 8 -16.30 -30.00 -53.30
C ALA A 8 -15.88 -30.59 -51.93
N ILE A 9 -14.80 -31.37 -51.89
CA ILE A 9 -14.27 -31.93 -50.64
C ILE A 9 -13.68 -30.84 -49.74
N THR A 10 -12.93 -29.90 -50.33
CA THR A 10 -12.36 -28.77 -49.58
C THR A 10 -13.44 -27.83 -49.05
N SER A 11 -14.49 -27.53 -49.83
CA SER A 11 -15.59 -26.69 -49.38
C SER A 11 -16.40 -27.33 -48.26
N THR A 12 -16.70 -28.62 -48.34
CA THR A 12 -17.44 -29.34 -47.30
C THR A 12 -16.63 -29.49 -46.01
N SER A 13 -15.33 -29.74 -46.12
CA SER A 13 -14.40 -29.74 -44.98
C SER A 13 -14.35 -28.37 -44.29
N PHE A 14 -14.32 -27.28 -45.06
CA PHE A 14 -14.30 -25.92 -44.52
C PHE A 14 -15.60 -25.57 -43.77
N VAL A 15 -16.76 -25.97 -44.30
CA VAL A 15 -18.06 -25.77 -43.63
C VAL A 15 -18.11 -26.52 -42.30
N TRP A 16 -17.67 -27.79 -42.28
CA TRP A 16 -17.60 -28.56 -41.03
C TRP A 16 -16.61 -27.97 -40.02
N ALA A 17 -15.47 -27.46 -40.48
CA ALA A 17 -14.50 -26.79 -39.62
C ALA A 17 -15.11 -25.54 -38.95
N ILE A 18 -15.88 -24.72 -39.69
CA ILE A 18 -16.57 -23.56 -39.13
C ILE A 18 -17.62 -23.97 -38.09
N ILE A 19 -18.44 -24.98 -38.39
CA ILE A 19 -19.47 -25.48 -37.47
C ILE A 19 -18.83 -25.99 -36.16
N LEU A 20 -17.75 -26.76 -36.27
CA LEU A 20 -16.98 -27.26 -35.12
C LEU A 20 -16.44 -26.10 -34.28
N LEU A 21 -15.90 -25.06 -34.94
CA LEU A 21 -15.33 -23.89 -34.27
C LEU A 21 -16.41 -23.12 -33.49
N ILE A 22 -17.59 -22.93 -34.08
CA ILE A 22 -18.75 -22.30 -33.42
C ILE A 22 -19.17 -23.12 -32.19
N LEU A 23 -19.31 -24.44 -32.32
CA LEU A 23 -19.65 -25.33 -31.20
C LEU A 23 -18.63 -25.24 -30.06
N LEU A 24 -17.34 -25.31 -30.37
CA LEU A 24 -16.26 -25.20 -29.39
C LEU A 24 -16.27 -23.84 -28.67
N THR A 25 -16.52 -22.74 -29.40
CA THR A 25 -16.62 -21.42 -28.77
C THR A 25 -17.83 -21.31 -27.83
N ASN A 26 -18.96 -21.92 -28.19
CA ASN A 26 -20.17 -21.86 -27.39
C ASN A 26 -20.03 -22.67 -26.08
N ILE A 27 -19.44 -23.87 -26.17
CA ILE A 27 -19.14 -24.70 -24.99
C ILE A 27 -18.18 -23.96 -24.05
N LYS A 28 -17.13 -23.32 -24.58
CA LYS A 28 -16.20 -22.53 -23.78
C LYS A 28 -16.90 -21.35 -23.08
N LYS A 29 -17.75 -20.62 -23.80
CA LYS A 29 -18.52 -19.50 -23.22
C LYS A 29 -19.41 -19.96 -22.06
N LYS A 30 -20.14 -21.07 -22.24
CA LYS A 30 -21.01 -21.64 -21.20
C LYS A 30 -20.23 -22.05 -19.95
N ASN A 31 -19.07 -22.68 -20.11
CA ASN A 31 -18.23 -23.08 -18.98
C ASN A 31 -17.66 -21.87 -18.22
N ILE A 32 -17.26 -20.81 -18.94
CA ILE A 32 -16.78 -19.56 -18.33
C ILE A 32 -17.91 -18.89 -17.53
N GLU A 33 -19.13 -18.91 -18.05
CA GLU A 33 -20.30 -18.34 -17.35
C GLU A 33 -20.64 -19.11 -16.07
N ILE A 34 -20.59 -20.44 -16.11
CA ILE A 34 -20.80 -21.28 -14.92
C ILE A 34 -19.74 -20.97 -13.85
N LEU A 35 -18.46 -20.88 -14.22
CA LEU A 35 -17.38 -20.57 -13.28
C LEU A 35 -17.55 -19.18 -12.65
N LYS A 36 -17.93 -18.18 -13.44
CA LYS A 36 -18.20 -16.83 -12.93
C LYS A 36 -19.37 -16.80 -11.94
N ASN A 37 -20.44 -17.54 -12.24
CA ASN A 37 -21.60 -17.60 -11.34
C ASN A 37 -21.23 -18.29 -10.01
N GLN A 38 -20.45 -19.36 -10.06
CA GLN A 38 -19.93 -20.02 -8.85
C GLN A 38 -19.04 -19.09 -8.01
N GLU A 39 -18.17 -18.30 -8.64
CA GLU A 39 -17.33 -17.31 -7.96
C GLU A 39 -18.17 -16.21 -7.30
N ILE A 40 -19.19 -15.71 -8.00
CA ILE A 40 -20.13 -14.71 -7.45
C ILE A 40 -20.88 -15.27 -6.24
N ASP A 41 -21.36 -16.51 -6.30
CA ASP A 41 -22.11 -17.11 -5.20
C ASP A 41 -21.21 -17.41 -3.99
N PHE A 42 -19.97 -17.83 -4.23
CA PHE A 42 -18.97 -17.98 -3.17
C PHE A 42 -18.66 -16.66 -2.45
N GLU A 43 -18.45 -15.56 -3.19
CA GLU A 43 -18.20 -14.25 -2.60
C GLU A 43 -19.43 -13.72 -1.85
N LYS A 44 -20.66 -14.00 -2.31
CA LYS A 44 -21.88 -13.67 -1.56
C LYS A 44 -21.94 -14.41 -0.23
N GLU A 45 -21.69 -15.72 -0.22
CA GLU A 45 -21.74 -16.53 1.01
C GLU A 45 -20.69 -16.06 2.03
N LYS A 46 -19.46 -15.81 1.57
CA LYS A 46 -18.38 -15.25 2.38
C LYS A 46 -18.77 -13.90 3.00
N ASN A 47 -19.39 -13.01 2.23
CA ASN A 47 -19.86 -11.72 2.74
C ASN A 47 -20.96 -11.90 3.79
N GLN A 48 -21.91 -12.82 3.57
CA GLN A 48 -22.95 -13.12 4.56
C GLN A 48 -22.37 -13.67 5.87
N ILE A 49 -21.36 -14.55 5.81
CA ILE A 49 -20.69 -15.07 7.00
C ILE A 49 -19.98 -13.94 7.75
N LEU A 50 -19.26 -13.06 7.03
CA LEU A 50 -18.59 -11.91 7.62
C LEU A 50 -19.57 -10.96 8.31
N ASP A 51 -20.74 -10.72 7.71
CA ASP A 51 -21.77 -9.85 8.29
C ASP A 51 -22.41 -10.47 9.53
N ARG A 52 -22.64 -11.79 9.54
CA ARG A 52 -23.07 -12.50 10.75
C ARG A 52 -22.04 -12.37 11.87
N LEU A 53 -20.76 -12.61 11.57
CA LEU A 53 -19.68 -12.47 12.56
C LEU A 53 -19.55 -11.05 13.10
N ARG A 54 -19.71 -10.02 12.25
CA ARG A 54 -19.74 -8.62 12.69
C ARG A 54 -20.91 -8.36 13.63
N THR A 55 -22.09 -8.87 13.28
CA THR A 55 -23.32 -8.68 14.07
C THR A 55 -23.21 -9.39 15.42
N GLU A 56 -22.74 -10.64 15.46
CA GLU A 56 -22.50 -11.40 16.70
C GLU A 56 -21.47 -10.69 17.59
N LYS A 57 -20.34 -10.26 17.04
CA LYS A 57 -19.33 -9.51 17.80
C LYS A 57 -19.88 -8.21 18.38
N HIS A 58 -20.68 -7.49 17.58
CA HIS A 58 -21.29 -6.25 18.04
C HIS A 58 -22.31 -6.51 19.17
N SER A 59 -23.12 -7.55 19.03
CA SER A 59 -24.08 -7.98 20.05
C SER A 59 -23.39 -8.38 21.36
N GLU A 60 -22.35 -9.21 21.31
CA GLU A 60 -21.58 -9.63 22.48
C GLU A 60 -20.87 -8.43 23.14
N PHE A 61 -20.32 -7.52 22.35
CA PHE A 61 -19.74 -6.28 22.85
C PHE A 61 -20.78 -5.42 23.59
N ASN A 62 -21.94 -5.18 22.98
CA ASN A 62 -23.00 -4.37 23.59
C ASN A 62 -23.50 -5.00 24.88
N LYS A 63 -23.71 -6.32 24.90
CA LYS A 63 -24.10 -7.07 26.09
C LYS A 63 -23.07 -6.91 27.22
N GLY A 64 -21.78 -7.06 26.91
CA GLY A 64 -20.71 -6.85 27.88
C GLY A 64 -20.61 -5.38 28.35
N TYR A 65 -20.84 -4.43 27.46
CA TYR A 65 -20.84 -3.00 27.76
C TYR A 65 -22.00 -2.61 28.68
N GLU A 66 -23.23 -3.02 28.37
CA GLU A 66 -24.42 -2.73 29.18
C GLU A 66 -24.30 -3.33 30.59
N LEU A 67 -23.87 -4.59 30.69
CA LEU A 67 -23.60 -5.24 31.98
C LEU A 67 -22.49 -4.50 32.77
N GLY A 68 -21.43 -4.05 32.10
CA GLY A 68 -20.34 -3.32 32.73
C GLY A 68 -20.73 -1.92 33.19
N THR A 69 -21.50 -1.18 32.38
CA THR A 69 -21.87 0.22 32.69
C THR A 69 -22.86 0.37 33.84
N GLY A 70 -23.67 -0.65 34.13
CA GLY A 70 -24.60 -0.64 35.26
C GLY A 70 -23.93 -0.78 36.64
N GLU A 71 -22.75 -1.41 36.71
CA GLU A 71 -22.06 -1.72 37.97
C GLU A 71 -20.72 -0.98 38.14
N SER A 72 -20.16 -0.45 37.05
CA SER A 72 -18.80 0.09 37.03
C SER A 72 -18.75 1.60 37.27
N ASP A 73 -18.13 2.01 38.37
CA ASP A 73 -17.67 3.39 38.59
C ASP A 73 -16.49 3.80 37.67
N PHE A 74 -16.01 2.86 36.84
CA PHE A 74 -14.92 3.07 35.89
C PHE A 74 -15.46 3.57 34.55
N ILE A 75 -14.94 4.70 34.09
CA ILE A 75 -15.24 5.31 32.79
C ILE A 75 -13.93 5.41 32.02
N VAL A 76 -13.86 4.84 30.82
CA VAL A 76 -12.71 5.05 29.93
C VAL A 76 -13.09 6.10 28.89
N GLN A 77 -12.42 7.25 28.95
CA GLN A 77 -12.54 8.29 27.94
C GLN A 77 -11.51 8.04 26.84
N VAL A 78 -11.96 8.14 25.58
CA VAL A 78 -11.12 8.00 24.39
C VAL A 78 -11.08 9.32 23.65
N GLU A 79 -9.88 9.87 23.45
CA GLU A 79 -9.67 11.15 22.76
C GLU A 79 -8.73 10.97 21.56
N PRO A 80 -8.91 11.73 20.46
CA PRO A 80 -7.98 11.70 19.34
C PRO A 80 -6.63 12.27 19.74
N TYR A 81 -5.55 11.60 19.31
CA TYR A 81 -4.17 12.00 19.54
C TYR A 81 -3.47 12.34 18.24
N LYS A 82 -2.77 13.47 18.23
CA LYS A 82 -1.89 13.88 17.15
C LYS A 82 -0.62 14.47 17.74
N ASN A 83 0.52 13.93 17.34
CA ASN A 83 1.82 14.48 17.65
C ASN A 83 2.65 14.67 16.38
N THR A 84 3.47 15.71 16.35
CA THR A 84 4.34 16.03 15.22
C THR A 84 5.74 16.28 15.72
N ILE A 85 6.64 15.37 15.40
CA ILE A 85 8.05 15.41 15.80
C ILE A 85 8.87 15.82 14.58
N GLY A 86 9.41 17.03 14.61
CA GLY A 86 10.29 17.56 13.56
C GLY A 86 11.76 17.52 13.98
N LYS A 87 12.62 16.98 13.11
CA LYS A 87 14.07 17.12 13.21
C LYS A 87 14.57 17.87 11.97
N LYS A 88 15.09 19.08 12.20
CA LYS A 88 15.77 19.87 11.17
C LYS A 88 17.23 19.45 11.11
N GLY A 89 17.71 19.12 9.92
CA GLY A 89 19.11 18.78 9.66
C GLY A 89 19.65 19.62 8.52
N TYR A 90 20.98 19.69 8.40
CA TYR A 90 21.62 20.50 7.36
C TYR A 90 21.30 20.01 5.94
N PHE A 91 21.32 18.69 5.71
CA PHE A 91 21.04 18.09 4.40
C PHE A 91 19.64 17.51 4.26
N GLN A 92 19.01 17.14 5.38
CA GLN A 92 17.72 16.47 5.38
C GLN A 92 16.91 16.96 6.58
N ASN A 93 15.67 17.35 6.30
CA ASN A 93 14.64 17.56 7.30
C ASN A 93 13.78 16.31 7.37
N SER A 94 13.42 15.88 8.57
CA SER A 94 12.49 14.77 8.77
C SER A 94 11.40 15.19 9.73
N GLN A 95 10.15 14.93 9.35
CA GLN A 95 8.97 15.14 10.15
C GLN A 95 8.26 13.80 10.31
N VAL A 96 8.02 13.40 11.56
CA VAL A 96 7.23 12.22 11.90
C VAL A 96 5.94 12.71 12.52
N MET A 97 4.82 12.37 11.90
CA MET A 97 3.49 12.62 12.44
C MET A 97 2.93 11.31 12.99
N GLU A 98 2.57 11.32 14.27
CA GLU A 98 1.96 10.19 14.96
C GLU A 98 0.49 10.51 15.18
N ILE A 99 -0.40 9.63 14.72
CA ILE A 99 -1.85 9.76 14.84
C ILE A 99 -2.36 8.54 15.61
N GLY A 100 -3.25 8.77 16.56
CA GLY A 100 -3.77 7.69 17.38
C GLY A 100 -4.88 8.11 18.33
N TYR A 101 -4.97 7.41 19.46
CA TYR A 101 -5.95 7.65 20.50
C TYR A 101 -5.28 7.68 21.87
N ILE A 102 -5.77 8.56 22.75
CA ILE A 102 -5.47 8.57 24.18
C ILE A 102 -6.63 7.87 24.90
N TYR A 103 -6.30 6.87 25.70
CA TYR A 103 -7.22 6.20 26.61
C TYR A 103 -6.94 6.70 28.03
N ARG A 104 -7.95 7.30 28.66
CA ARG A 104 -7.87 7.75 30.05
C ARG A 104 -8.94 7.05 30.88
N LEU A 105 -8.51 6.35 31.92
CA LEU A 105 -9.41 5.75 32.89
C LEU A 105 -9.81 6.80 33.92
N PHE A 106 -11.09 6.82 34.26
CA PHE A 106 -11.66 7.60 35.34
C PHE A 106 -12.36 6.66 36.30
N VAL A 107 -12.23 6.91 37.60
CA VAL A 107 -12.97 6.21 38.66
C VAL A 107 -13.77 7.25 39.42
N LYS A 108 -15.11 7.16 39.38
CA LYS A 108 -16.00 8.17 39.98
C LYS A 108 -15.69 9.61 39.52
N GLY A 109 -15.31 9.77 38.26
CA GLY A 109 -14.94 11.07 37.68
C GLY A 109 -13.53 11.57 38.00
N ILE A 110 -12.73 10.80 38.75
CA ILE A 110 -11.33 11.12 39.03
C ILE A 110 -10.44 10.38 38.01
N PRO A 111 -9.56 11.07 37.27
CA PRO A 111 -8.62 10.40 36.38
C PRO A 111 -7.70 9.50 37.19
N SER A 112 -7.73 8.21 36.87
CA SER A 112 -6.96 7.17 37.55
C SER A 112 -6.00 6.55 36.55
N LEU A 113 -4.73 6.41 36.94
CA LEU A 113 -3.62 5.98 36.09
C LEU A 113 -3.20 6.99 35.03
N ASP A 114 -2.00 6.79 34.51
CA ASP A 114 -1.48 7.56 33.40
C ASP A 114 -2.22 7.22 32.10
N PRO A 115 -2.52 8.23 31.26
CA PRO A 115 -3.19 8.02 29.99
C PRO A 115 -2.36 7.12 29.07
N HIS A 116 -2.99 6.09 28.51
CA HIS A 116 -2.35 5.22 27.53
C HIS A 116 -2.51 5.79 26.12
N ILE A 117 -1.40 6.02 25.43
CA ILE A 117 -1.40 6.52 24.05
C ILE A 117 -1.19 5.35 23.09
N GLN A 118 -2.21 5.04 22.30
CA GLN A 118 -2.12 4.07 21.22
C GLN A 118 -1.91 4.79 19.89
N ILE A 119 -0.75 4.60 19.28
CA ILE A 119 -0.46 5.15 17.96
C ILE A 119 -0.96 4.17 16.90
N VAL A 120 -1.91 4.62 16.07
CA VAL A 120 -2.51 3.82 14.99
C VAL A 120 -1.70 3.99 13.71
N GLU A 121 -1.24 5.22 13.46
CA GLU A 121 -0.53 5.55 12.24
C GLU A 121 0.69 6.41 12.52
N LYS A 122 1.79 6.11 11.81
CA LYS A 122 3.00 6.93 11.80
C LYS A 122 3.32 7.32 10.37
N ILE A 123 3.16 8.60 10.07
CA ILE A 123 3.49 9.17 8.75
C ILE A 123 4.86 9.82 8.85
N LYS A 124 5.84 9.29 8.10
CA LYS A 124 7.19 9.86 8.04
C LYS A 124 7.38 10.63 6.74
N ILE A 125 7.47 11.95 6.85
CA ILE A 125 7.85 12.83 5.76
C ILE A 125 9.34 13.14 5.94
N SER A 126 10.11 13.03 4.87
CA SER A 126 11.47 13.52 4.88
C SER A 126 11.67 14.35 3.64
N ASP A 127 12.39 15.45 3.76
CA ASP A 127 12.70 16.38 2.69
C ASP A 127 14.18 16.66 2.66
N LEU A 128 14.75 16.55 1.47
CA LEU A 128 16.16 16.81 1.26
C LEU A 128 16.32 18.29 0.92
N ASN A 129 17.30 18.95 1.52
CA ASN A 129 17.66 20.29 1.12
C ASN A 129 18.59 20.22 -0.10
N GLU A 130 18.01 20.21 -1.31
CA GLU A 130 18.76 20.11 -2.57
C GLU A 130 19.79 21.24 -2.73
N GLN A 131 19.49 22.45 -2.25
CA GLN A 131 20.41 23.58 -2.32
C GLN A 131 21.67 23.36 -1.48
N ASN A 132 21.51 22.86 -0.25
CA ASN A 132 22.64 22.56 0.63
C ASN A 132 23.47 21.38 0.11
N VAL A 133 22.83 20.38 -0.50
CA VAL A 133 23.52 19.24 -1.13
C VAL A 133 24.32 19.70 -2.33
N ASN A 134 23.74 20.51 -3.22
CA ASN A 134 24.44 21.04 -4.39
C ASN A 134 25.61 21.94 -3.99
N SER A 135 25.43 22.81 -2.99
CA SER A 135 26.52 23.66 -2.49
C SER A 135 27.67 22.84 -1.89
N ALA A 136 27.38 21.73 -1.22
CA ALA A 136 28.41 20.83 -0.70
C ALA A 136 29.18 20.12 -1.83
N ILE A 137 28.48 19.70 -2.90
CA ILE A 137 29.10 19.10 -4.09
C ILE A 137 30.00 20.09 -4.82
N GLU A 138 29.56 21.35 -4.99
CA GLU A 138 30.38 22.41 -5.61
C GLU A 138 31.65 22.70 -4.80
N LYS A 139 31.53 22.78 -3.47
CA LYS A 139 32.70 22.95 -2.60
C LYS A 139 33.66 21.78 -2.68
N LEU A 140 33.14 20.54 -2.77
CA LEU A 140 33.94 19.35 -2.95
C LEU A 140 34.72 19.39 -4.28
N ASP A 141 34.07 19.82 -5.36
CA ASP A 141 34.67 19.95 -6.69
C ASP A 141 35.82 20.98 -6.70
N ILE A 142 35.60 22.13 -6.05
CA ILE A 142 36.63 23.16 -5.89
C ILE A 142 37.83 22.62 -5.09
N LEU A 143 37.59 21.90 -4.00
CA LEU A 143 38.66 21.32 -3.18
C LEU A 143 39.45 20.27 -3.97
N ILE A 144 38.75 19.40 -4.70
CA ILE A 144 39.35 18.39 -5.56
C ILE A 144 40.22 19.02 -6.64
N SER A 145 39.76 20.09 -7.29
CA SER A 145 40.53 20.80 -8.33
C SER A 145 41.82 21.45 -7.80
N LYS A 146 41.91 21.65 -6.48
CA LYS A 146 43.05 22.27 -5.80
C LYS A 146 44.04 21.26 -5.21
N ILE A 147 43.72 19.96 -5.21
CA ILE A 147 44.64 18.92 -4.73
C ILE A 147 45.67 18.63 -5.84
N PRO A 148 46.95 19.00 -5.66
CA PRO A 148 47.97 18.73 -6.66
C PRO A 148 48.45 17.28 -6.45
N SER A 149 47.80 16.33 -7.10
CA SER A 149 48.26 14.94 -7.07
C SER A 149 48.26 14.31 -8.47
N PRO A 150 49.43 13.99 -9.04
CA PRO A 150 49.53 13.26 -10.30
C PRO A 150 49.06 11.79 -10.20
N HIS A 151 48.73 11.29 -9.01
CA HIS A 151 48.39 9.88 -8.76
C HIS A 151 46.92 9.65 -8.33
N LEU A 152 46.17 10.71 -8.04
CA LEU A 152 44.74 10.63 -7.74
C LEU A 152 43.94 10.85 -9.02
N ARG A 153 43.83 9.82 -9.86
CA ARG A 153 42.81 9.79 -10.91
C ARG A 153 41.47 9.53 -10.24
N LEU A 154 40.67 10.58 -10.06
CA LEU A 154 39.27 10.41 -9.67
C LEU A 154 38.56 9.59 -10.74
N VAL A 155 38.12 8.39 -10.34
CA VAL A 155 37.33 7.51 -11.20
C VAL A 155 35.93 8.08 -11.28
N GLY A 156 35.74 9.04 -12.20
CA GLY A 156 34.45 9.62 -12.55
C GLY A 156 34.26 11.09 -12.16
N ASN A 157 33.20 11.68 -12.73
CA ASN A 157 32.80 13.07 -12.52
C ASN A 157 32.04 13.20 -11.18
N VAL A 158 32.50 14.09 -10.31
CA VAL A 158 31.91 14.37 -8.99
C VAL A 158 30.45 14.84 -9.11
N LYS A 159 30.12 15.54 -10.20
CA LYS A 159 28.76 15.98 -10.53
C LYS A 159 27.85 14.79 -10.88
N ASP A 160 28.38 13.78 -11.55
CA ASP A 160 27.65 12.54 -11.87
C ASP A 160 27.42 11.68 -10.63
N PHE A 161 28.35 11.71 -9.68
CA PHE A 161 28.18 11.07 -8.37
C PHE A 161 27.08 11.76 -7.55
N GLY A 162 27.10 13.09 -7.46
CA GLY A 162 26.09 13.86 -6.75
C GLY A 162 24.68 13.68 -7.31
N THR A 163 24.54 13.72 -8.64
CA THR A 163 23.25 13.48 -9.31
C THR A 163 22.75 12.03 -9.13
N LYS A 164 23.65 11.04 -9.11
CA LYS A 164 23.29 9.64 -8.81
C LYS A 164 22.80 9.45 -7.37
N ILE A 165 23.39 10.15 -6.38
CA ILE A 165 22.92 10.13 -4.99
C ILE A 165 21.54 10.76 -4.87
N LEU A 166 21.34 11.93 -5.48
CA LEU A 166 20.03 12.61 -5.48
C LEU A 166 18.95 11.72 -6.14
N LYS A 167 19.29 11.07 -7.25
CA LYS A 167 18.38 10.19 -7.98
C LYS A 167 18.02 8.93 -7.19
N SER A 168 19.00 8.26 -6.58
CA SER A 168 18.75 7.04 -5.80
C SER A 168 17.88 7.28 -4.56
N ILE A 169 18.02 8.45 -3.93
CA ILE A 169 17.21 8.85 -2.77
C ILE A 169 15.78 9.22 -3.17
N LYS A 170 15.57 9.87 -4.33
CA LYS A 170 14.22 10.16 -4.86
C LYS A 170 13.45 8.89 -5.22
N THR A 171 14.11 7.88 -5.79
CA THR A 171 13.45 6.61 -6.17
C THR A 171 12.98 5.81 -4.96
N LYS A 172 13.63 5.93 -3.80
CA LYS A 172 13.28 5.23 -2.56
C LYS A 172 12.06 5.82 -1.82
N ARG A 173 11.49 6.93 -2.31
CA ARG A 173 10.29 7.60 -1.75
C ARG A 173 8.97 7.24 -2.46
N LYS A 174 9.02 6.50 -3.58
CA LYS A 174 7.84 5.89 -4.21
C LYS A 174 7.65 4.49 -3.64
#